data_AF-A0A7C2XKC8-F1
#
_entry.id   AF-A0A7C2XKC8-F1
#
_cell.length_a   1.000
_cell.length_b   1.000
_cell.length_c   1.000
_cell.angle_alpha   90.00
_cell.angle_beta   90.00
_cell.angle_gamma   90.00
#
_symmetry.space_group_name_H-M   'P 1'
#
loop_
_entity.id
_entity.type
_entity.pdbx_description
1 polymer ?
#
loop_
_entity_poly.entity_id
_entity_poly.type
_entity_poly.pdbx_seq_one_letter_code
_entity_poly.pdbx_strand_id
1 'polypeptide(L)'
;MKKTYQGYIYMTLVSLIWGIGYTAVKILLQVMDPFTLGAARFIFSLIFFVPIVIILREKIYRRDLPLLFLMGLTGVALYQIFYNSGAQGVSAGLGSILISTEPIFIYLISVSLRDEKFNVFKMFGIIISFFG
;
A
#
# COMPACT_ATOMS: atom_id res chain seq x y z
N MET A 1 8.33 19.09 -18.02
CA MET A 1 9.14 18.73 -16.83
C MET A 1 9.77 17.35 -17.06
N LYS A 2 11.01 17.10 -16.62
CA LYS A 2 11.61 15.75 -16.71
C LYS A 2 10.74 14.77 -15.89
N LYS A 3 10.51 13.55 -16.41
CA LYS A 3 9.69 12.50 -15.76
C LYS A 3 10.09 12.22 -14.30
N THR A 4 11.37 12.41 -13.96
CA THR A 4 11.90 12.25 -12.59
C THR A 4 11.29 13.22 -11.58
N TYR A 5 11.09 14.49 -11.95
CA TYR A 5 10.48 15.48 -11.04
C TYR A 5 8.99 15.23 -10.82
N GLN A 6 8.29 14.74 -11.85
CA GLN A 6 6.89 14.32 -11.71
C GLN A 6 6.77 13.16 -10.73
N GLY A 7 7.69 12.19 -10.79
CA GLY A 7 7.77 11.08 -9.84
C GLY A 7 7.91 11.56 -8.38
N TYR A 8 8.82 12.48 -8.10
CA TYR A 8 9.00 13.02 -6.74
C TYR A 8 7.75 13.74 -6.23
N ILE A 9 7.09 14.55 -7.07
CA ILE A 9 5.86 15.25 -6.69
C ILE A 9 4.76 14.25 -6.34
N TYR A 10 4.56 13.20 -7.16
CA TYR A 10 3.56 12.18 -6.88
C TYR A 10 3.87 11.41 -5.60
N MET A 11 5.14 11.06 -5.35
CA MET A 11 5.55 10.40 -4.12
C MET A 11 5.27 11.27 -2.89
N THR A 12 5.60 12.57 -2.92
CA THR A 12 5.32 13.48 -1.82
C THR A 12 3.82 13.61 -1.55
N LEU A 13 3.00 13.76 -2.60
CA LEU A 13 1.54 13.82 -2.46
C LEU A 13 0.98 12.55 -1.85
N VAL A 14 1.44 11.38 -2.31
CA VAL A 14 1.03 10.08 -1.76
C VAL A 14 1.40 10.00 -0.27
N SER A 15 2.62 10.38 0.11
CA SER A 15 3.06 10.37 1.53
C SER A 15 2.20 11.27 2.42
N LEU A 16 1.80 12.45 1.94
CA LEU A 16 0.91 13.34 2.68
C LEU A 16 -0.50 12.74 2.84
N ILE A 17 -1.06 12.19 1.76
CA ILE A 17 -2.37 11.53 1.78
C ILE A 17 -2.36 10.34 2.75
N TRP A 18 -1.32 9.51 2.69
CA TRP A 18 -1.17 8.35 3.57
C TRP A 18 -0.96 8.75 5.04
N GLY A 19 -0.17 9.78 5.31
CA GLY A 19 0.04 10.30 6.66
C GLY A 19 -1.27 10.75 7.33
N ILE A 20 -2.13 11.46 6.58
CA ILE A 20 -3.48 11.84 7.06
C ILE A 20 -4.37 10.59 7.22
N GLY A 21 -4.24 9.62 6.30
CA GLY A 21 -5.01 8.39 6.29
C GLY A 21 -4.89 7.56 7.57
N TYR A 22 -3.70 7.47 8.16
CA TYR A 22 -3.48 6.71 9.40
C TYR A 22 -4.25 7.29 10.59
N THR A 23 -4.20 8.63 10.74
CA THR A 23 -4.94 9.35 11.78
C THR A 23 -6.44 9.21 11.60
N ALA A 24 -6.93 9.35 10.37
CA ALA A 24 -8.35 9.17 10.05
C ALA A 24 -8.84 7.75 10.38
N VAL A 25 -8.06 6.71 10.05
CA VAL A 25 -8.39 5.32 10.37
C VAL A 25 -8.50 5.11 11.87
N LYS A 26 -7.56 5.62 12.68
CA LYS A 26 -7.65 5.49 14.14
C LYS A 26 -8.91 6.12 14.72
N ILE A 27 -9.31 7.30 14.24
CA ILE A 27 -10.54 7.97 14.69
C ILE A 27 -11.76 7.14 14.30
N LEU A 28 -11.83 6.67 13.05
CA LEU A 28 -12.95 5.89 12.56
C LEU A 28 -13.08 4.53 13.26
N LEU A 29 -11.96 3.92 13.65
CA LEU A 29 -11.96 2.67 14.43
C LEU A 29 -12.51 2.83 15.86
N GLN A 30 -12.68 4.05 16.37
CA GLN A 30 -13.35 4.28 17.66
C GLN A 30 -14.87 4.13 17.56
N VAL A 31 -15.44 4.25 16.35
CA VAL A 31 -16.89 4.25 16.11
C VAL A 31 -17.34 3.14 15.15
N MET A 32 -16.40 2.46 14.48
CA MET A 32 -16.64 1.35 13.57
C MET A 32 -15.64 0.22 13.82
N ASP A 33 -16.08 -1.02 13.70
CA ASP A 33 -15.15 -2.15 13.74
C ASP A 33 -14.24 -2.17 12.48
N PRO A 34 -13.08 -2.83 12.55
CA PRO A 34 -12.11 -2.85 11.45
C PRO A 34 -12.64 -3.42 10.13
N PHE A 35 -13.58 -4.37 10.18
CA PHE A 35 -14.12 -4.99 8.99
C PHE A 35 -15.11 -4.06 8.29
N THR A 36 -15.98 -3.40 9.07
CA THR A 36 -16.92 -2.41 8.52
C THR A 36 -16.19 -1.21 7.93
N LEU A 37 -15.14 -0.71 8.58
CA LEU A 37 -14.32 0.37 8.03
C LEU A 37 -13.62 -0.04 6.72
N GLY A 38 -13.07 -1.26 6.67
CA GLY A 38 -12.49 -1.84 5.47
C GLY A 38 -13.51 -1.91 4.34
N ALA A 39 -14.67 -2.52 4.60
CA ALA A 39 -15.76 -2.65 3.62
C ALA A 39 -16.22 -1.29 3.09
N ALA A 40 -16.42 -0.30 3.96
CA ALA A 40 -16.79 1.06 3.57
C ALA A 40 -15.75 1.70 2.64
N ARG A 41 -14.46 1.57 2.95
CA ARG A 41 -13.37 2.03 2.08
C ARG A 41 -13.41 1.37 0.70
N PHE A 42 -13.62 0.05 0.64
CA PHE A 42 -13.69 -0.67 -0.63
C PHE A 42 -14.90 -0.29 -1.47
N ILE A 43 -16.07 -0.13 -0.85
CA ILE A 43 -17.28 0.36 -1.55
C ILE A 43 -17.02 1.76 -2.11
N PHE A 44 -16.42 2.64 -1.32
CA PHE A 44 -16.05 3.98 -1.77
C PHE A 44 -15.07 3.92 -2.94
N SER A 45 -14.01 3.09 -2.86
CA SER A 45 -13.10 2.87 -3.98
C SER A 45 -13.82 2.36 -5.23
N LEU A 46 -14.76 1.43 -5.08
CA LEU A 46 -15.53 0.89 -6.21
C LEU A 46 -16.34 2.00 -6.91
N ILE A 47 -17.06 2.81 -6.13
CA ILE A 47 -17.92 3.89 -6.63
C ILE A 47 -17.11 4.93 -7.39
N PHE A 48 -15.89 5.25 -6.95
CA PHE A 48 -15.06 6.28 -7.59
C PHE A 48 -14.24 5.74 -8.76
N PHE A 49 -13.61 4.57 -8.62
CA PHE A 49 -12.65 4.09 -9.61
C PHE A 49 -13.30 3.29 -10.75
N VAL A 50 -14.42 2.59 -10.52
CA VAL A 50 -15.09 1.85 -11.61
C VAL A 50 -15.60 2.79 -12.71
N PRO A 51 -16.26 3.93 -12.42
CA PRO A 51 -16.64 4.88 -13.46
C PRO A 51 -15.43 5.43 -14.23
N ILE A 52 -14.32 5.71 -13.55
CA ILE A 52 -13.10 6.18 -14.20
C ILE A 52 -12.58 5.14 -15.21
N VAL A 53 -12.52 3.87 -14.82
CA VAL A 53 -12.11 2.76 -15.72
C VAL A 53 -13.03 2.65 -16.93
N ILE A 54 -14.35 2.79 -16.71
CA ILE A 54 -15.35 2.77 -17.79
C ILE A 54 -15.17 3.96 -18.74
N ILE A 55 -14.97 5.17 -18.20
CA ILE A 55 -14.79 6.41 -18.98
C ILE A 55 -13.49 6.37 -19.80
N LEU A 56 -12.40 5.90 -19.20
CA LEU A 56 -11.10 5.75 -19.87
C LEU A 56 -11.08 4.60 -20.88
N ARG A 57 -12.12 3.76 -20.89
CA ARG A 57 -12.25 2.58 -21.77
C ARG A 57 -11.04 1.64 -21.69
N GLU A 58 -10.51 1.48 -20.48
CA GLU A 58 -9.38 0.59 -20.23
C GLU A 58 -9.76 -0.84 -20.59
N LYS A 59 -8.94 -1.48 -21.43
CA LYS A 59 -9.21 -2.84 -21.91
C LYS A 59 -8.74 -3.84 -20.87
N ILE A 60 -9.67 -4.41 -20.11
CA ILE A 60 -9.39 -5.52 -19.21
C ILE A 60 -9.62 -6.83 -19.97
N TYR A 61 -8.54 -7.59 -20.23
CA TYR A 61 -8.67 -8.89 -20.86
C TYR A 61 -9.07 -9.93 -19.79
N ARG A 62 -9.93 -10.88 -20.17
CA ARG A 62 -10.36 -11.96 -19.24
C ARG A 62 -9.18 -12.77 -18.69
N ARG A 63 -8.07 -12.87 -19.43
CA ARG A 63 -6.84 -13.53 -18.98
C ARG A 63 -6.16 -12.82 -17.82
N ASP A 64 -6.41 -11.52 -17.62
CA ASP A 64 -5.82 -10.71 -16.57
C ASP A 64 -6.66 -10.78 -15.28
N LEU A 65 -7.92 -11.26 -15.35
CA LEU A 65 -8.81 -11.35 -14.20
C LEU A 65 -8.25 -12.18 -13.04
N PRO A 66 -7.63 -13.36 -13.25
CA PRO A 66 -7.01 -14.10 -12.16
C PRO A 66 -5.87 -13.32 -11.50
N LEU A 67 -5.05 -12.60 -12.29
CA LEU A 67 -3.96 -11.80 -11.76
C LEU A 67 -4.49 -10.59 -10.99
N LEU A 68 -5.49 -9.88 -11.53
CA LEU A 68 -6.16 -8.76 -10.86
C LEU A 68 -6.83 -9.21 -9.56
N PHE A 69 -7.47 -10.38 -9.55
CA PHE A 69 -8.04 -10.97 -8.35
C PHE A 69 -6.96 -11.27 -7.32
N LEU A 70 -5.85 -11.89 -7.72
CA LEU A 70 -4.72 -12.16 -6.83
C LEU A 70 -4.14 -10.87 -6.26
N MET A 71 -3.94 -9.84 -7.08
CA MET A 71 -3.45 -8.52 -6.64
C MET A 71 -4.41 -7.86 -5.64
N GLY A 72 -5.72 -7.90 -5.89
CA GLY A 72 -6.72 -7.38 -4.96
C GLY A 72 -6.77 -8.15 -3.64
N LEU A 73 -6.68 -9.49 -3.73
CA LEU A 73 -6.70 -10.39 -2.58
C LEU A 73 -5.46 -10.19 -1.70
N THR A 74 -4.25 -10.22 -2.27
CA THR A 74 -3.00 -10.14 -1.50
C THR A 74 -2.64 -8.70 -1.13
N GLY A 75 -2.68 -7.80 -2.12
CA GLY A 75 -2.23 -6.42 -1.97
C GLY A 75 -3.21 -5.52 -1.22
N VAL A 76 -4.47 -5.92 -1.06
CA VAL A 76 -5.46 -5.09 -0.37
C VAL A 76 -6.22 -5.85 0.72
N ALA A 77 -6.93 -6.92 0.39
CA ALA A 77 -7.78 -7.60 1.37
C ALA A 77 -6.97 -8.25 2.51
N LEU A 78 -6.01 -9.12 2.16
CA LEU A 78 -5.14 -9.78 3.15
C LEU A 78 -4.25 -8.78 3.87
N TYR A 79 -3.65 -7.83 3.15
CA TYR A 79 -2.90 -6.73 3.76
C TYR A 79 -3.70 -6.05 4.86
N GLN A 80 -4.93 -5.60 4.56
CA GLN A 80 -5.74 -4.85 5.51
C GLN A 80 -6.17 -5.70 6.71
N ILE A 81 -6.46 -6.99 6.51
CA ILE A 81 -6.79 -7.93 7.59
C ILE A 81 -5.57 -8.09 8.51
N PHE A 82 -4.41 -8.46 7.98
CA PHE A 82 -3.21 -8.66 8.80
C PHE A 82 -2.74 -7.38 9.48
N TYR A 83 -2.81 -6.25 8.77
CA TYR A 83 -2.47 -4.94 9.29
C TYR A 83 -3.38 -4.55 10.47
N ASN A 84 -4.71 -4.63 10.29
CA ASN A 84 -5.65 -4.26 11.35
C ASN A 84 -5.58 -5.21 12.55
N SER A 85 -5.40 -6.52 12.32
CA SER A 85 -5.22 -7.51 13.39
C SER A 85 -3.91 -7.31 14.14
N GLY A 86 -2.81 -7.07 13.43
CA GLY A 86 -1.50 -6.79 14.03
C GLY A 86 -1.51 -5.50 14.85
N ALA A 87 -2.18 -4.46 14.35
CA ALA A 87 -2.30 -3.16 15.02
C ALA A 87 -3.05 -3.23 16.36
N GLN A 88 -3.88 -4.24 16.61
CA GLN A 88 -4.55 -4.45 17.91
C GLN A 88 -3.60 -5.00 18.99
N GLY A 89 -2.58 -5.77 18.58
CA GLY A 89 -1.66 -6.47 19.48
C GLY A 89 -0.37 -5.70 19.80
N VAL A 90 -0.12 -4.56 19.15
CA VAL A 90 1.13 -3.79 19.31
C VAL A 90 0.86 -2.32 19.59
N SER A 91 1.81 -1.67 20.28
CA SER A 91 1.75 -0.22 20.46
C SER A 91 1.91 0.50 19.12
N ALA A 92 1.39 1.73 19.02
CA ALA A 92 1.51 2.53 17.80
C ALA A 92 2.97 2.72 17.34
N GLY A 93 3.90 2.87 18.30
CA GLY A 93 5.33 3.01 18.01
C GLY A 93 5.98 1.71 17.51
N LEU A 94 5.60 0.55 18.07
CA LEU A 94 6.08 -0.74 17.56
C LEU A 94 5.50 -1.03 16.17
N GLY A 95 4.21 -0.73 15.95
CA GLY A 95 3.57 -0.85 14.65
C GLY A 95 4.26 -0.02 13.56
N SER A 96 4.62 1.23 13.86
CA SER A 96 5.33 2.07 12.88
C SER A 96 6.72 1.52 12.54
N ILE A 97 7.47 1.02 13.51
CA ILE A 97 8.79 0.40 13.26
C ILE A 97 8.64 -0.83 12.37
N LEU A 98 7.63 -1.68 12.64
CA LEU A 98 7.37 -2.86 11.82
C LEU A 98 7.02 -2.49 10.37
N ILE A 99 6.17 -1.48 10.17
CA ILE A 99 5.81 -1.04 8.81
C ILE A 99 7.02 -0.44 8.08
N SER A 100 7.91 0.27 8.78
CA SER A 100 9.16 0.77 8.18
C SER A 100 10.09 -0.33 7.66
N THR A 101 9.89 -1.60 8.06
CA THR A 101 10.65 -2.73 7.50
C THR A 101 10.13 -3.18 6.13
N GLU A 102 8.93 -2.77 5.71
CA GLU A 102 8.30 -3.20 4.45
C GLU A 102 9.21 -3.04 3.20
N PRO A 103 9.94 -1.92 3.01
CA PRO A 103 10.85 -1.76 1.87
C PRO A 103 11.99 -2.78 1.87
N ILE A 104 12.44 -3.24 3.04
CA ILE A 104 13.46 -4.30 3.16
C ILE A 104 12.90 -5.61 2.59
N PHE A 105 11.70 -6.00 3.04
CA PHE A 105 11.06 -7.23 2.57
C PHE A 105 10.76 -7.19 1.07
N ILE A 106 10.22 -6.08 0.57
CA ILE A 106 9.96 -5.88 -0.87
C ILE A 106 11.24 -6.06 -1.66
N TYR A 107 12.35 -5.43 -1.25
CA TYR A 107 13.61 -5.52 -1.96
C TYR A 107 14.20 -6.93 -1.96
N LEU A 108 14.18 -7.62 -0.81
CA LEU A 108 14.66 -8.99 -0.69
C LEU A 108 13.84 -9.96 -1.55
N ILE A 109 12.52 -9.81 -1.58
CA ILE A 109 11.63 -10.62 -2.42
C ILE A 109 11.90 -10.35 -3.91
N SER A 110 12.00 -9.08 -4.33
CA SER A 110 12.30 -8.73 -5.72
C SER A 110 13.65 -9.27 -6.20
N VAL A 111 14.68 -9.26 -5.35
CA VAL A 111 15.98 -9.87 -5.68
C VAL A 111 15.86 -11.40 -5.75
N SER A 112 15.10 -12.02 -4.85
CA SER A 112 14.88 -13.48 -4.84
C SER A 112 14.11 -13.97 -6.07
N LEU A 113 13.09 -13.24 -6.49
CA LEU A 113 12.30 -13.50 -7.70
C LEU A 113 13.03 -13.13 -9.00
N ARG A 114 14.22 -12.51 -8.89
CA ARG A 114 15.04 -12.01 -10.00
C ARG A 114 14.39 -10.88 -10.82
N ASP A 115 13.42 -10.17 -10.24
CA ASP A 115 12.83 -8.97 -10.83
C ASP A 115 13.84 -7.80 -10.84
N GLU A 116 14.75 -7.77 -9.85
CA GLU A 116 15.85 -6.81 -9.80
C GLU A 116 17.19 -7.46 -9.44
N LYS A 117 18.30 -6.87 -9.89
CA LYS A 117 19.64 -7.26 -9.45
C LYS A 117 19.97 -6.68 -8.09
N PHE A 118 20.66 -7.46 -7.26
CA PHE A 118 21.17 -6.99 -5.98
C PHE A 118 22.10 -5.79 -6.19
N ASN A 119 21.89 -4.73 -5.39
CA ASN A 119 22.57 -3.45 -5.46
C ASN A 119 22.77 -2.94 -4.04
N VAL A 120 24.05 -2.83 -3.67
CA VAL A 120 24.48 -2.41 -2.33
C VAL A 120 24.01 -1.00 -2.00
N PHE A 121 24.01 -0.07 -2.96
CA PHE A 121 23.53 1.30 -2.75
C PHE A 121 22.03 1.37 -2.49
N LYS A 122 21.22 0.54 -3.18
CA LYS A 122 19.77 0.43 -2.88
C LYS A 122 19.55 -0.10 -1.46
N MET A 123 20.30 -1.15 -1.06
CA MET A 123 20.23 -1.70 0.29
C MET A 123 20.62 -0.67 1.36
N PHE A 124 21.69 0.10 1.14
CA PHE A 124 22.07 1.20 2.05
C PHE A 124 20.99 2.25 2.17
N GLY A 125 20.37 2.67 1.06
CA GLY A 125 19.26 3.62 1.09
C GLY A 125 18.06 3.12 1.89
N ILE A 126 17.72 1.84 1.74
CA ILE A 126 16.65 1.20 2.50
C ILE A 126 16.99 1.16 4.00
N ILE A 127 18.23 0.79 4.36
CA ILE A 127 18.67 0.77 5.77
C ILE A 127 18.62 2.17 6.38
N ILE A 128 19.11 3.19 5.66
CA ILE A 128 19.04 4.58 6.13
C ILE A 128 17.59 4.99 6.37
N SER A 129 16.69 4.72 5.41
CA SER A 129 15.25 5.02 5.53
C SER A 129 14.57 4.27 6.68
N PHE A 130 15.09 3.11 7.10
CA PHE A 130 14.56 2.39 8.25
C PHE A 130 14.89 3.10 9.58
N PHE A 131 16.05 3.76 9.66
CA PHE A 131 16.49 4.50 10.83
C PHE A 131 16.03 5.98 10.86
N GLY A 132 15.46 6.50 9.78
CA GLY A 132 14.93 7.86 9.69
C GLY A 132 14.36 8.21 8.32
#